data_AF-A0A382ZV61-F1
#
_entry.id   AF-A0A382ZV61-F1
#
_cell.length_a   1.000
_cell.length_b   1.000
_cell.length_c   1.000
_cell.angle_alpha   90.00
_cell.angle_beta   90.00
_cell.angle_gamma   90.00
#
_symmetry.space_group_name_H-M   'P 1'
#
loop_
_entity.id
_entity.type
_entity.pdbx_description
1 polymer ?
#
loop_
_entity_poly.entity_id
_entity_poly.type
_entity_poly.pdbx_seq_one_letter_code
_entity_poly.pdbx_strand_id
1 'polypeptide(L)'
;MLYGITWLILIEVVGFATFVIFLSIFRTIPDKGYSISKPLGIICLSLVTWLLSISKIIPATDITTILIFIGLIICSLTIGTIRVKTLKQIVKNNWRIISLTELIFLLTYLIFFSIRYFDPGINHTEQPMDFAFLNSSIRTVSGQPLDPWFHGDTISYYYFGY
;
A
#
# COMPACT_ATOMS: atom_id res chain seq x y z
N MET A 1 11.27 -14.87 -5.93
CA MET A 1 12.23 -13.75 -5.81
C MET A 1 11.78 -12.48 -6.55
N LEU A 2 11.50 -12.53 -7.86
CA LEU A 2 11.12 -11.33 -8.64
C LEU A 2 9.96 -10.55 -8.03
N TYR A 3 8.85 -11.23 -7.70
CA TYR A 3 7.67 -10.58 -7.09
C TYR A 3 7.97 -9.91 -5.75
N GLY A 4 8.88 -10.46 -4.94
CA GLY A 4 9.29 -9.82 -3.68
C GLY A 4 9.96 -8.47 -3.95
N ILE A 5 10.94 -8.46 -4.87
CA ILE A 5 11.62 -7.22 -5.25
C ILE A 5 10.63 -6.21 -5.84
N THR A 6 9.69 -6.65 -6.68
CA THR A 6 8.62 -5.79 -7.22
C THR A 6 7.77 -5.18 -6.11
N TRP A 7 7.32 -5.97 -5.14
CA TRP A 7 6.55 -5.47 -4.01
C TRP A 7 7.35 -4.48 -3.15
N LEU A 8 8.62 -4.76 -2.89
CA LEU A 8 9.49 -3.86 -2.14
C LEU A 8 9.61 -2.49 -2.84
N ILE A 9 9.87 -2.49 -4.15
CA ILE A 9 9.97 -1.26 -4.94
C ILE A 9 8.64 -0.50 -4.93
N LEU A 10 7.51 -1.20 -5.10
CA LEU A 10 6.19 -0.57 -5.08
C LEU A 10 5.90 0.07 -3.71
N ILE A 11 6.19 -0.62 -2.61
CA ILE A 11 6.01 -0.08 -1.25
C ILE A 11 6.90 1.15 -1.03
N GLU A 12 8.16 1.12 -1.50
CA GLU A 12 9.06 2.28 -1.41
C GLU A 12 8.54 3.47 -2.20
N VAL A 13 8.10 3.24 -3.44
CA VAL A 13 7.58 4.30 -4.31
C VAL A 13 6.30 4.90 -3.72
N VAL A 14 5.37 4.06 -3.25
CA VAL A 14 4.13 4.50 -2.59
C VAL A 14 4.44 5.24 -1.29
N GLY A 15 5.35 4.72 -0.47
CA GLY A 15 5.75 5.32 0.80
C GLY A 15 6.39 6.69 0.60
N PHE A 16 7.36 6.79 -0.31
CA PHE A 16 7.99 8.07 -0.63
C PHE A 16 6.99 9.07 -1.23
N ALA A 17 6.12 8.61 -2.14
CA ALA A 17 5.12 9.47 -2.75
C ALA A 17 4.20 10.08 -1.69
N THR A 18 3.69 9.23 -0.79
CA THR A 18 2.86 9.61 0.36
C THR A 18 3.63 10.51 1.32
N PHE A 19 4.88 10.21 1.65
CA PHE A 19 5.70 11.04 2.52
C PHE A 19 5.76 12.49 2.02
N VAL A 20 6.00 12.68 0.71
CA VAL A 20 6.06 14.01 0.09
C VAL A 20 4.71 14.74 0.15
N ILE A 21 3.60 14.04 -0.09
CA ILE A 21 2.25 14.61 -0.02
C ILE A 21 1.93 15.07 1.41
N PHE A 22 2.30 14.27 2.41
CA PHE A 22 1.97 14.50 3.81
C PHE A 22 3.02 15.29 4.61
N LEU A 23 4.06 15.85 3.96
CA LEU A 23 5.13 16.64 4.60
C LEU A 23 4.63 17.74 5.54
N SER A 24 3.46 18.34 5.26
CA SER A 24 2.89 19.39 6.10
C SER A 24 2.09 18.90 7.29
N ILE A 25 1.61 17.66 7.27
CA ILE A 25 0.65 17.15 8.25
C ILE A 25 1.39 16.62 9.48
N PHE A 26 2.47 15.86 9.29
CA PHE A 26 3.22 15.22 10.38
C PHE A 26 4.43 16.01 10.87
N ARG A 27 4.36 17.34 10.86
CA ARG A 27 5.49 18.22 11.21
C ARG A 27 6.00 18.06 12.64
N THR A 28 5.14 17.61 13.55
CA THR A 28 5.44 17.47 14.99
C THR A 28 6.15 16.16 15.34
N ILE A 29 6.06 15.15 14.49
CA ILE A 29 6.66 13.82 14.73
C ILE A 29 8.17 13.87 14.44
N PRO A 30 9.03 13.17 15.22
CA PRO A 30 10.49 13.20 15.04
C PRO A 30 10.99 12.84 13.64
N ASP A 31 10.33 11.93 12.92
CA ASP A 31 10.69 11.49 11.57
C ASP A 31 9.87 12.19 10.46
N LYS A 32 9.08 13.22 10.82
CA LYS A 32 8.16 13.94 9.94
C LYS A 32 7.11 13.05 9.25
N GLY A 33 6.77 11.90 9.84
CA GLY A 33 5.76 10.97 9.33
C GLY A 33 6.29 9.97 8.30
N TYR A 34 7.62 9.84 8.16
CA TYR A 34 8.21 8.89 7.20
C TYR A 34 7.83 7.42 7.52
N SER A 35 7.87 7.01 8.79
CA SER A 35 7.49 5.66 9.24
C SER A 35 6.06 5.26 8.86
N ILE A 36 5.11 6.19 8.97
CA ILE A 36 3.69 5.95 8.69
C ILE A 36 3.37 6.10 7.19
N SER A 37 4.24 6.75 6.41
CA SER A 37 3.98 7.05 5.00
C SER A 37 3.74 5.80 4.13
N LYS A 38 4.49 4.72 4.37
CA LYS A 38 4.35 3.43 3.67
C LYS A 38 2.96 2.80 3.90
N PRO A 39 2.55 2.46 5.14
CA PRO A 39 1.22 1.88 5.37
C PRO A 39 0.10 2.84 4.99
N LEU A 40 0.24 4.14 5.25
CA LEU A 40 -0.78 5.12 4.90
C LEU A 40 -0.99 5.23 3.39
N GLY A 41 0.09 5.16 2.60
CA GLY A 41 -0.01 5.17 1.14
C GLY A 41 -0.74 3.95 0.58
N ILE A 42 -0.45 2.76 1.12
CA ILE A 42 -1.13 1.51 0.74
C ILE A 42 -2.62 1.58 1.09
N ILE A 43 -2.95 2.05 2.31
CA ILE A 43 -4.33 2.23 2.76
C ILE A 43 -5.06 3.25 1.87
N CYS A 44 -4.43 4.39 1.56
CA CYS A 44 -5.05 5.40 0.70
C CYS A 44 -5.32 4.86 -0.70
N LEU A 45 -4.37 4.17 -1.32
CA LEU A 45 -4.56 3.59 -2.66
C LEU A 45 -5.71 2.58 -2.64
N SER A 46 -5.63 1.58 -1.76
CA SER A 46 -6.63 0.52 -1.64
C SER A 46 -8.03 1.08 -1.32
N LEU A 47 -8.14 2.02 -0.39
CA LEU A 47 -9.40 2.67 0.00
C LEU A 47 -10.00 3.49 -1.14
N VAL A 48 -9.20 4.25 -1.88
CA VAL A 48 -9.71 5.00 -3.03
C VAL A 48 -10.23 4.03 -4.10
N THR A 49 -9.49 2.97 -4.45
CA THR A 49 -9.99 1.94 -5.39
C THR A 49 -11.25 1.27 -4.89
N TRP A 50 -11.32 0.92 -3.60
CA TRP A 50 -12.47 0.24 -3.02
C TRP A 50 -13.71 1.14 -2.98
N LEU A 51 -13.57 2.42 -2.58
CA LEU A 51 -14.65 3.40 -2.59
C LEU A 51 -15.18 3.66 -4.01
N LEU A 52 -14.30 3.70 -4.99
CA LEU A 52 -14.69 3.83 -6.39
C LEU A 52 -15.46 2.58 -6.87
N SER A 53 -14.97 1.38 -6.52
CA SER A 53 -15.64 0.11 -6.84
C SER A 53 -17.05 0.03 -6.25
N ILE A 54 -17.19 0.30 -4.94
CA ILE A 54 -18.48 0.19 -4.22
C ILE A 54 -19.49 1.23 -4.72
N SER A 55 -19.02 2.42 -5.12
CA SER A 55 -19.87 3.49 -5.67
C SER A 55 -20.43 3.16 -7.05
N LYS A 56 -19.89 2.14 -7.73
CA LYS A 56 -20.22 1.77 -9.12
C LYS A 56 -19.97 2.88 -10.15
N ILE A 57 -19.24 3.94 -9.79
CA ILE A 57 -18.90 5.05 -10.70
C ILE A 57 -17.77 4.64 -11.63
N ILE A 58 -16.72 4.05 -11.08
CA ILE A 58 -15.53 3.63 -11.81
C ILE A 58 -15.26 2.15 -11.49
N PRO A 59 -15.14 1.28 -12.51
CA PRO A 59 -14.85 -0.13 -12.28
C PRO A 59 -13.41 -0.32 -11.78
N ALA A 60 -13.21 -1.00 -10.65
CA ALA A 60 -11.91 -1.36 -10.11
C ALA A 60 -11.24 -2.46 -10.96
N THR A 61 -10.61 -2.01 -12.04
CA THR A 61 -9.76 -2.82 -12.93
C THR A 61 -8.29 -2.50 -12.69
N ASP A 62 -7.39 -3.35 -13.20
CA ASP A 62 -5.94 -3.09 -13.18
C ASP A 62 -5.59 -1.70 -13.73
N ILE A 63 -6.26 -1.28 -14.81
CA ILE A 63 -6.07 0.03 -15.43
C ILE A 63 -6.40 1.15 -14.44
N THR A 64 -7.55 1.06 -13.75
CA THR A 64 -7.95 2.10 -12.79
C THR A 64 -7.02 2.17 -11.59
N THR A 65 -6.57 1.02 -11.08
CA THR A 65 -5.58 0.97 -10.00
C THR A 65 -4.26 1.61 -10.44
N ILE A 66 -3.79 1.32 -11.65
CA ILE A 66 -2.60 1.95 -12.24
C ILE A 66 -2.79 3.46 -12.40
N LEU A 67 -3.97 3.92 -12.87
CA LEU A 67 -4.25 5.35 -13.01
C LEU A 67 -4.27 6.08 -11.67
N ILE A 68 -4.85 5.48 -10.62
CA ILE A 68 -4.86 6.04 -9.26
C ILE A 68 -3.42 6.10 -8.71
N PHE A 69 -2.64 5.04 -8.93
CA PHE A 69 -1.22 5.03 -8.57
C PHE A 69 -0.42 6.12 -9.31
N ILE A 70 -0.60 6.27 -10.63
CA ILE A 70 0.03 7.35 -11.40
C ILE A 70 -0.42 8.72 -10.89
N GLY A 71 -1.70 8.89 -10.55
CA GLY A 71 -2.24 10.10 -9.94
C GLY A 71 -1.54 10.45 -8.62
N LEU A 72 -1.31 9.46 -7.76
CA LEU A 72 -0.53 9.62 -6.53
C LEU A 72 0.89 10.14 -6.83
N ILE A 73 1.57 9.55 -7.82
CA ILE A 73 2.93 9.97 -8.21
C ILE A 73 2.93 11.41 -8.75
N ILE A 74 1.98 11.77 -9.62
CA ILE A 74 1.87 13.14 -10.15
C ILE A 74 1.62 14.15 -9.02
N CYS A 75 0.69 13.85 -8.11
CA CYS A 75 0.44 14.67 -6.92
C CYS A 75 1.69 14.82 -6.05
N SER A 76 2.44 13.73 -5.86
CA SER A 76 3.69 13.77 -5.11
C SER A 76 4.75 14.63 -5.80
N LEU A 77 4.97 14.46 -7.11
CA LEU A 77 5.95 15.22 -7.88
C LEU A 77 5.62 16.71 -7.93
N THR A 78 4.35 17.08 -8.12
CA THR A 78 3.91 18.48 -8.10
C THR A 78 4.16 19.13 -6.74
N ILE A 79 3.79 18.47 -5.64
CA ILE A 79 4.07 18.98 -4.29
C ILE A 79 5.58 19.03 -4.02
N GLY A 80 6.32 18.00 -4.42
CA GLY A 80 7.76 17.87 -4.23
C GLY A 80 8.56 18.94 -4.97
N THR A 81 8.15 19.32 -6.18
CA THR A 81 8.77 20.41 -6.95
C THR A 81 8.49 21.78 -6.32
N ILE A 82 7.25 22.04 -5.91
CA ILE A 82 6.88 23.29 -5.21
C ILE A 82 7.62 23.43 -3.87
N ARG A 83 7.79 22.32 -3.13
CA ARG A 83 8.37 22.31 -1.77
C ARG A 83 9.77 21.71 -1.69
N VAL A 84 10.52 21.73 -2.80
CA VAL A 84 11.82 21.04 -2.91
C VAL A 84 12.82 21.48 -1.83
N LYS A 85 12.87 22.77 -1.49
CA LYS A 85 13.75 23.31 -0.45
C LYS A 85 13.42 22.73 0.93
N THR A 86 12.13 22.71 1.26
CA THR A 86 11.62 22.16 2.52
C THR A 86 11.88 20.66 2.62
N LEU A 87 11.62 19.91 1.55
CA LEU A 87 11.88 18.47 1.51
C LEU A 87 13.38 18.18 1.74
N LYS A 88 14.26 18.87 1.02
CA LYS A 88 15.72 18.73 1.21
C LYS A 88 16.16 19.06 2.63
N GLN A 89 15.61 20.11 3.23
CA GLN A 89 15.94 20.50 4.61
C GLN A 89 15.45 19.46 5.63
N ILE A 90 14.23 18.94 5.47
CA ILE A 90 13.68 17.89 6.33
C ILE A 90 14.55 16.63 6.24
N VAL A 91 14.82 16.14 5.02
CA VAL A 91 15.64 14.94 4.82
C VAL A 91 17.04 15.15 5.42
N LYS A 92 17.66 16.30 5.17
CA LYS A 92 18.99 16.62 5.73
C LYS A 92 18.99 16.69 7.25
N ASN A 93 17.95 17.24 7.88
CA ASN A 93 17.91 17.40 9.33
C ASN A 93 17.53 16.09 10.05
N ASN A 94 16.78 15.21 9.38
CA ASN A 94 16.19 14.02 9.96
C ASN A 94 16.76 12.71 9.34
N TRP A 95 17.85 12.78 8.58
CA TRP A 95 18.38 11.63 7.83
C TRP A 95 18.67 10.42 8.72
N ARG A 96 19.13 10.62 9.96
CA ARG A 96 19.44 9.53 10.88
C ARG A 96 18.20 8.73 11.23
N ILE A 97 17.13 9.40 11.63
CA ILE A 97 15.88 8.73 12.02
C ILE A 97 15.19 8.12 10.80
N ILE A 98 15.22 8.79 9.64
CA ILE A 98 14.70 8.25 8.36
C ILE A 98 15.48 6.99 7.96
N SER A 99 16.81 6.99 8.09
CA SER A 99 17.63 5.82 7.75
C SER A 99 17.41 4.66 8.72
N LEU A 100 17.19 4.96 10.00
CA LEU A 100 16.91 3.95 11.02
C LEU A 100 15.53 3.30 10.79
N THR A 101 14.50 4.10 10.50
CA THR A 101 13.17 3.58 10.17
C THR A 101 13.20 2.75 8.90
N GLU A 102 13.94 3.19 7.88
CA GLU A 102 14.13 2.44 6.65
C GLU A 102 14.87 1.12 6.87
N LEU A 103 15.95 1.12 7.67
CA LEU A 103 16.68 -0.10 8.01
C LEU A 103 15.77 -1.10 8.74
N ILE A 104 14.97 -0.64 9.71
CA ILE A 104 14.02 -1.49 10.44
C ILE A 104 12.98 -2.07 9.49
N PHE A 105 12.44 -1.25 8.58
CA PHE A 105 11.49 -1.70 7.56
C PHE A 105 12.12 -2.78 6.67
N LEU A 106 13.29 -2.52 6.08
CA LEU A 106 13.97 -3.47 5.19
C LEU A 106 14.33 -4.77 5.90
N LEU A 107 14.83 -4.72 7.13
CA LEU A 107 15.13 -5.91 7.92
C LEU A 107 13.86 -6.73 8.19
N THR A 108 12.79 -6.06 8.61
CA THR A 108 11.50 -6.72 8.86
C THR A 108 10.96 -7.35 7.57
N TYR A 109 10.97 -6.61 6.48
CA TYR A 109 10.56 -7.09 5.17
C TYR A 109 11.37 -8.33 4.75
N LEU A 110 12.70 -8.28 4.86
CA LEU A 110 13.58 -9.39 4.49
C LEU A 110 13.37 -10.62 5.37
N ILE A 111 13.14 -10.46 6.67
CA ILE A 111 12.82 -11.57 7.57
C ILE A 111 11.53 -12.27 7.12
N PHE A 112 10.44 -11.52 6.96
CA PHE A 112 9.15 -12.09 6.54
C PHE A 112 9.17 -12.63 5.12
N PHE A 113 9.85 -11.94 4.20
CA PHE A 113 10.08 -12.42 2.85
C PHE A 113 10.85 -13.74 2.84
N SER A 114 11.88 -13.88 3.68
CA SER A 114 12.65 -15.13 3.79
C SER A 114 11.79 -16.27 4.31
N ILE A 115 10.98 -16.04 5.36
CA ILE A 115 10.03 -17.03 5.88
C ILE A 115 9.12 -17.51 4.75
N ARG A 116 8.50 -16.59 4.00
CA ARG A 116 7.60 -16.93 2.89
C ARG A 116 8.31 -17.49 1.65
N TYR A 117 9.58 -17.21 1.48
CA TYR A 117 10.38 -17.79 0.41
C TYR A 117 10.68 -19.27 0.69
N PHE A 118 10.96 -19.63 1.94
CA PHE A 118 11.21 -21.02 2.34
C PHE A 118 9.93 -21.84 2.52
N ASP A 119 8.82 -21.21 2.94
CA ASP A 119 7.50 -21.83 3.02
C ASP A 119 6.45 -21.03 2.22
N PRO A 120 6.39 -21.25 0.89
CA PRO A 120 5.45 -20.56 0.02
C PRO A 120 4.04 -21.17 0.03
N GLY A 121 3.81 -22.27 0.78
CA GLY A 121 2.54 -22.98 0.80
C GLY A 121 1.40 -22.11 1.37
N ILE A 122 0.24 -22.15 0.70
CA ILE A 122 -1.02 -21.57 1.18
C ILE A 122 -1.97 -22.72 1.51
N ASN A 123 -1.62 -23.52 2.50
CA ASN A 123 -2.28 -24.80 2.80
C ASN A 123 -2.45 -25.07 4.30
N HIS A 124 -2.15 -24.09 5.16
CA HIS A 124 -2.29 -24.23 6.61
C HIS A 124 -3.44 -23.37 7.12
N THR A 125 -4.24 -23.95 8.02
CA THR A 125 -5.31 -23.26 8.78
C THR A 125 -6.19 -22.36 7.91
N GLU A 126 -6.18 -21.05 8.16
CA GLU A 126 -7.01 -20.03 7.51
C GLU A 126 -6.38 -19.51 6.20
N GLN A 127 -5.12 -19.87 5.89
CA GLN A 127 -4.43 -19.35 4.71
C GLN A 127 -5.18 -19.58 3.39
N PRO A 128 -5.79 -20.76 3.13
CA PRO A 128 -6.58 -20.95 1.91
C PRO A 128 -7.81 -20.05 1.86
N MET A 129 -8.41 -19.79 3.04
CA MET A 129 -9.57 -18.92 3.16
C MET A 129 -9.20 -17.47 2.86
N ASP A 130 -8.16 -16.97 3.52
CA ASP A 130 -7.64 -15.61 3.34
C ASP A 130 -7.26 -15.36 1.87
N PHE A 131 -6.58 -16.34 1.25
CA PHE A 131 -6.19 -16.24 -0.14
C PHE A 131 -7.39 -16.20 -1.10
N ALA A 132 -8.45 -16.96 -0.82
CA ALA A 132 -9.65 -16.94 -1.65
C ALA A 132 -10.43 -15.63 -1.47
N PHE A 133 -10.51 -15.06 -0.25
CA PHE A 133 -11.10 -13.73 -0.02
C PHE A 133 -10.30 -12.60 -0.68
N LEU A 134 -8.97 -12.65 -0.58
CA LEU A 134 -8.08 -11.70 -1.28
C LEU A 134 -8.28 -11.78 -2.79
N ASN A 135 -8.33 -12.99 -3.37
CA ASN A 135 -8.57 -13.16 -4.80
C ASN A 135 -9.96 -12.69 -5.22
N SER A 136 -10.99 -12.95 -4.42
CA SER A 136 -12.34 -12.44 -4.71
C SER A 136 -12.36 -10.92 -4.73
N SER A 137 -11.70 -10.29 -3.76
CA SER A 137 -11.56 -8.82 -3.68
C SER A 137 -10.80 -8.26 -4.89
N ILE A 138 -9.68 -8.86 -5.29
CA ILE A 138 -8.89 -8.44 -6.46
C ILE A 138 -9.69 -8.58 -7.77
N ARG A 139 -10.52 -9.63 -7.90
CA ARG A 139 -11.31 -9.89 -9.11
C ARG A 139 -12.59 -9.06 -9.19
N THR A 140 -12.93 -8.32 -8.15
CA THR A 140 -14.18 -7.57 -8.08
C THR A 140 -14.06 -6.24 -8.83
N VAL A 141 -14.70 -6.20 -9.99
CA VAL A 141 -14.70 -5.02 -10.86
C VAL A 141 -15.63 -3.92 -10.34
N SER A 142 -16.75 -4.26 -9.72
CA SER A 142 -17.67 -3.27 -9.16
C SER A 142 -18.54 -3.88 -8.06
N GLY A 143 -18.80 -3.09 -7.01
CA GLY A 143 -19.60 -3.51 -5.87
C GLY A 143 -18.81 -4.33 -4.86
N GLN A 144 -19.47 -5.33 -4.27
CA GLN A 144 -18.90 -6.19 -3.24
C GLN A 144 -18.35 -7.48 -3.86
N PRO A 145 -17.25 -8.03 -3.31
CA PRO A 145 -16.73 -9.31 -3.75
C PRO A 145 -17.68 -10.46 -3.44
N LEU A 146 -17.70 -11.44 -4.34
CA LEU A 146 -18.52 -12.64 -4.22
C LEU A 146 -17.92 -13.59 -3.18
N ASP A 147 -18.79 -14.28 -2.43
CA ASP A 147 -18.38 -15.28 -1.47
C ASP A 147 -17.88 -16.55 -2.20
N PRO A 148 -16.61 -16.98 -2.02
CA PRO A 148 -16.10 -18.18 -2.66
C PRO A 148 -16.74 -19.49 -2.17
N TRP A 149 -17.38 -19.50 -1.01
CA TRP A 149 -18.05 -20.66 -0.40
C TRP A 149 -19.56 -20.65 -0.62
N PHE A 150 -20.15 -19.48 -0.87
CA PHE A 150 -21.59 -19.34 -1.07
C PHE A 150 -21.92 -18.66 -2.40
N HIS A 151 -22.11 -19.49 -3.43
CA HIS A 151 -22.28 -19.05 -4.80
C HIS A 151 -23.50 -18.13 -4.97
N GLY A 152 -23.25 -16.93 -5.51
CA GLY A 152 -24.28 -15.93 -5.82
C GLY A 152 -24.43 -14.85 -4.76
N ASP A 153 -23.85 -15.05 -3.58
CA ASP A 153 -23.85 -14.09 -2.49
C ASP A 153 -22.52 -13.35 -2.37
N THR A 154 -22.51 -12.27 -1.58
CA THR A 154 -21.34 -11.43 -1.35
C THR A 154 -20.68 -11.73 -0.01
N ILE A 155 -19.39 -11.44 0.09
CA ILE A 155 -18.65 -11.55 1.34
C ILE A 155 -19.18 -10.50 2.32
N SER A 156 -19.72 -10.95 3.46
CA SER A 156 -20.14 -10.08 4.56
C SER A 156 -19.06 -10.02 5.65
N TYR A 157 -17.89 -9.49 5.29
CA TYR A 157 -16.71 -9.46 6.14
C TYR A 157 -15.91 -8.16 5.99
N TYR A 158 -14.96 -7.89 6.89
CA TYR A 158 -14.09 -6.72 6.78
C TYR A 158 -13.06 -6.90 5.66
N TYR A 159 -12.95 -5.90 4.77
CA TYR A 159 -12.07 -5.96 3.60
C TYR A 159 -10.62 -5.55 3.89
N PHE A 160 -10.37 -4.74 4.93
CA PHE A 160 -9.06 -4.17 5.24
C PHE A 160 -8.20 -5.01 6.20
N GLY A 161 -8.54 -6.29 6.38
CA GLY A 161 -7.83 -7.23 7.24
C GLY A 161 -7.36 -8.50 6.55
N TYR A 162 -7.33 -8.50 5.20
CA TYR A 162 -6.82 -9.56 4.34
C TYR A 162 -5.98 -8.99 3.20
#